data_AF-A0A3F2RSP7-F1
#
_entry.id   AF-A0A3F2RSP7-F1
#
_cell.length_a   1.000
_cell.length_b   1.000
_cell.length_c   1.000
_cell.angle_alpha   90.00
_cell.angle_beta   90.00
_cell.angle_gamma   90.00
#
_symmetry.space_group_name_H-M   'P 1'
#
loop_
_entity.id
_entity.type
_entity.pdbx_description
1 polymer ?
#
loop_
_entity_poly.entity_id
_entity_poly.type
_entity_poly.pdbx_seq_one_letter_code
_entity_poly.pdbx_strand_id
1 'polypeptide(L)'
;MELLLAKKSAKIQEMEETETKLKRLLAMAKRSIDNSKQELVEKDEAIQNLREEVSRSAQTRHSWSVDASTRDPRQLLHKVAHGGLLWCLVEYANESEFDEAKEVAWHCFRDEAEIQAYANRASGEPLTLPDFSLTPYEVERVKKSLKEEIDRVQEEFRRYRVRSEITRKQKDAEIRKMSANVMAKQTEQISETDLSGELQSSKAQIRRLTKAQTEAEERESEWRRKFEKLMKDYEKLSGTMGETVLAMEWRERYEQSVREKQELEKHMEELKLMSSGAFGSSSGDSGNGDLQSLRQEFAQYRKRALNAVEQKEKELSDIQAHYHENGGGSNGGSASASRTNSYKEIRVRRMSMESNSSLSGFETPNATKTNEYLKNIVYKYMASDQDEAKEHMEKAIATVLNFTPAEIIAIQVRGILTFCATSFSHLSDH
;
A
#
# COMPACT_ATOMS: atom_id res chain seq x y z
N MET A 1 49.47 -45.97 98.42
CA MET A 1 49.49 -47.27 97.72
C MET A 1 48.08 -47.86 97.58
N GLU A 2 47.28 -47.87 98.65
CA GLU A 2 45.89 -48.39 98.64
C GLU A 2 44.94 -47.69 97.65
N LEU A 3 44.99 -46.36 97.53
CA LEU A 3 44.20 -45.59 96.55
C LEU A 3 44.45 -46.01 95.09
N LEU A 4 45.69 -46.40 94.76
CA LEU A 4 46.05 -46.88 93.42
C LEU A 4 45.55 -48.32 93.18
N LEU A 5 45.57 -49.16 94.20
CA LEU A 5 45.02 -50.52 94.13
C LEU A 5 43.50 -50.51 93.99
N ALA A 6 42.79 -49.66 94.75
CA ALA A 6 41.35 -49.47 94.65
C ALA A 6 40.94 -48.92 93.27
N LYS A 7 41.71 -47.96 92.72
CA LYS A 7 41.48 -47.45 91.36
C LYS A 7 41.73 -48.52 90.29
N LYS A 8 42.73 -49.39 90.49
CA LYS A 8 43.01 -50.52 89.59
C LYS A 8 41.91 -51.58 89.66
N SER A 9 41.42 -51.93 90.84
CA SER A 9 40.33 -52.91 91.01
C SER A 9 39.02 -52.39 90.45
N ALA A 10 38.68 -51.11 90.67
CA ALA A 10 37.50 -50.49 90.08
C ALA A 10 37.56 -50.51 88.54
N LYS A 11 38.74 -50.22 87.96
CA LYS A 11 38.94 -50.29 86.51
C LYS A 11 38.83 -51.72 85.95
N ILE A 12 39.31 -52.73 86.69
CA ILE A 12 39.16 -54.14 86.30
C ILE A 12 37.68 -54.53 86.31
N GLN A 13 36.96 -54.17 87.36
CA GLN A 13 35.52 -54.44 87.47
C GLN A 13 34.73 -53.75 86.35
N GLU A 14 35.04 -52.49 86.02
CA GLU A 14 34.42 -51.78 84.89
C GLU A 14 34.70 -52.51 83.57
N MET A 15 35.94 -52.98 83.35
CA MET A 15 36.26 -53.77 82.15
C MET A 15 35.48 -55.08 82.11
N GLU A 16 35.36 -55.81 83.22
CA GLU A 16 34.57 -57.04 83.31
C GLU A 16 33.07 -56.79 83.04
N GLU A 17 32.53 -55.68 83.55
CA GLU A 17 31.15 -55.27 83.25
C GLU A 17 30.96 -54.90 81.78
N THR A 18 31.94 -54.27 81.13
CA THR A 18 31.88 -54.01 79.68
C THR A 18 32.01 -55.29 78.87
N GLU A 19 32.85 -56.24 79.29
CA GLU A 19 33.03 -57.52 78.63
C GLU A 19 31.75 -58.38 78.70
N THR A 20 31.09 -58.40 79.87
CA THR A 20 29.81 -59.10 80.02
C THR A 20 28.69 -58.46 79.18
N LYS A 21 28.63 -57.13 79.09
CA LYS A 21 27.71 -56.42 78.18
C LYS A 21 27.99 -56.78 76.71
N LEU A 22 29.25 -56.79 76.28
CA LEU A 22 29.64 -57.18 74.92
C LEU A 22 29.29 -58.63 74.61
N LYS A 23 29.54 -59.57 75.52
CA LYS A 23 29.14 -60.97 75.37
C LYS A 23 27.62 -61.12 75.23
N ARG A 24 26.84 -60.35 76.00
CA ARG A 24 25.38 -60.34 75.90
C ARG A 24 24.89 -59.81 74.56
N LEU A 25 25.47 -58.70 74.08
CA LEU A 25 25.14 -58.13 72.78
C LEU A 25 25.52 -59.09 71.64
N LEU A 26 26.67 -59.75 71.71
CA LEU A 26 27.10 -60.73 70.71
C LEU A 26 26.19 -61.95 70.69
N ALA A 27 25.75 -62.43 71.86
CA ALA A 27 24.77 -63.51 71.94
C ALA A 27 23.41 -63.12 71.35
N MET A 28 22.95 -61.87 71.58
CA MET A 28 21.74 -61.35 70.97
C MET A 28 21.86 -61.20 69.45
N ALA A 29 22.98 -60.65 68.96
CA ALA A 29 23.25 -60.53 67.53
C ALA A 29 23.32 -61.91 66.86
N LYS A 30 23.96 -62.89 67.49
CA LYS A 30 24.01 -64.26 66.99
C LYS A 30 22.61 -64.88 66.88
N ARG A 31 21.79 -64.78 67.92
CA ARG A 31 20.39 -65.24 67.87
C ARG A 31 19.57 -64.51 66.80
N SER A 32 19.78 -63.20 66.65
CA SER A 32 19.10 -62.43 65.60
C SER A 32 19.48 -62.90 64.20
N ILE A 33 20.76 -63.21 63.97
CA ILE A 33 21.25 -63.75 62.70
C ILE A 33 20.67 -65.14 62.46
N ASP A 34 20.69 -66.01 63.47
CA ASP A 34 20.16 -67.38 63.34
C ASP A 34 18.65 -67.37 63.05
N ASN A 35 17.88 -66.49 63.70
CA ASN A 35 16.46 -66.28 63.39
C ASN A 35 16.26 -65.76 61.95
N SER A 36 17.04 -64.76 61.53
CA SER A 36 16.94 -64.22 60.16
C SER A 36 17.31 -65.26 59.10
N LYS A 37 18.28 -66.14 59.37
CA LYS A 37 18.62 -67.25 58.48
C LYS A 37 17.48 -68.26 58.39
N GLN A 38 16.87 -68.61 59.51
CA GLN A 38 15.73 -69.52 59.55
C GLN A 38 14.55 -68.95 58.73
N GLU A 39 14.23 -67.66 58.91
CA GLU A 39 13.19 -66.99 58.11
C GLU A 39 13.51 -66.95 56.61
N LEU A 40 14.78 -66.82 56.23
CA LEU A 40 15.17 -66.87 54.82
C LEU A 40 14.96 -68.26 54.24
N VAL A 41 15.36 -69.31 54.95
CA VAL A 41 15.13 -70.70 54.53
C VAL A 41 13.64 -70.98 54.36
N GLU A 42 12.80 -70.59 55.33
CA GLU A 42 11.35 -70.75 55.24
C GLU A 42 10.73 -69.99 54.05
N LYS A 43 11.23 -68.78 53.76
CA LYS A 43 10.81 -68.01 52.58
C LYS A 43 11.27 -68.64 51.27
N ASP A 44 12.49 -69.17 51.23
CA ASP A 44 13.03 -69.86 50.05
C ASP A 44 12.25 -71.15 49.76
N GLU A 45 11.92 -71.93 50.80
CA GLU A 45 11.02 -73.09 50.69
C GLU A 45 9.62 -72.69 50.19
N ALA A 46 9.06 -71.61 50.72
CA ALA A 46 7.77 -71.10 50.25
C ALA A 46 7.82 -70.64 48.78
N ILE A 47 8.90 -69.96 48.36
CA ILE A 47 9.12 -69.57 46.97
C ILE A 47 9.21 -70.81 46.07
N GLN A 48 9.93 -71.84 46.51
CA GLN A 48 10.04 -73.09 45.75
C GLN A 48 8.67 -73.77 45.59
N ASN A 49 7.91 -73.90 46.68
CA ASN A 49 6.56 -74.47 46.63
C ASN A 49 5.63 -73.67 45.70
N LEU A 50 5.67 -72.35 45.73
CA LEU A 50 4.89 -71.50 44.83
C LEU A 50 5.32 -71.66 43.36
N ARG A 51 6.63 -71.80 43.09
CA ARG A 51 7.13 -72.07 41.73
C ARG A 51 6.69 -73.43 41.21
N GLU A 52 6.72 -74.44 42.06
CA GLU A 52 6.23 -75.78 41.72
C GLU A 52 4.72 -75.78 41.48
N GLU A 53 3.95 -75.07 42.30
CA GLU A 53 2.50 -74.93 42.11
C GLU A 53 2.15 -74.16 40.84
N VAL A 54 2.87 -73.07 40.52
CA VAL A 54 2.72 -72.37 39.24
C VAL A 54 3.07 -73.27 38.07
N SER A 55 4.13 -74.08 38.17
CA SER A 55 4.54 -75.02 37.12
C SER A 55 3.51 -76.13 36.93
N ARG A 56 2.99 -76.69 38.02
CA ARG A 56 1.92 -77.70 38.00
C ARG A 56 0.63 -77.12 37.43
N SER A 57 0.25 -75.92 37.84
CA SER A 57 -0.93 -75.22 37.33
C SER A 57 -0.78 -74.88 35.85
N ALA A 58 0.40 -74.46 35.39
CA ALA A 58 0.69 -74.26 33.99
C ALA A 58 0.51 -75.58 33.20
N GLN A 59 1.09 -76.68 33.71
CA GLN A 59 1.00 -78.00 33.07
C GLN A 59 -0.43 -78.54 32.97
N THR A 60 -1.27 -78.32 34.00
CA THR A 60 -2.70 -78.65 33.96
C THR A 60 -3.47 -77.73 33.01
N ARG A 61 -3.11 -76.44 32.95
CA ARG A 61 -3.71 -75.46 32.01
C ARG A 61 -3.29 -75.71 30.56
N HIS A 62 -2.20 -76.44 30.31
CA HIS A 62 -1.73 -76.83 28.98
C HIS A 62 -2.45 -78.06 28.38
N SER A 63 -3.50 -78.59 29.03
CA SER A 63 -4.19 -79.81 28.57
C SER A 63 -5.41 -79.57 27.69
N TRP A 64 -5.76 -78.30 27.37
CA TRP A 64 -6.76 -78.08 26.34
C TRP A 64 -6.15 -78.43 24.99
N SER A 65 -6.77 -79.40 24.31
CA SER A 65 -6.41 -79.82 22.97
C SER A 65 -7.68 -79.91 22.15
N VAL A 66 -7.58 -79.51 20.89
CA VAL A 66 -8.70 -79.57 19.95
C VAL A 66 -9.00 -81.03 19.65
N ASP A 67 -10.05 -81.56 20.28
CA ASP A 67 -10.54 -82.92 20.05
C ASP A 67 -11.74 -82.93 19.08
N ALA A 68 -12.10 -84.11 18.56
CA ALA A 68 -13.25 -84.32 17.68
C ALA A 68 -14.60 -83.95 18.34
N SER A 69 -14.63 -83.84 19.68
CA SER A 69 -15.76 -83.38 20.48
C SER A 69 -15.86 -81.85 20.61
N THR A 70 -14.84 -81.11 20.16
CA THR A 70 -14.82 -79.64 20.24
C THR A 70 -15.69 -79.06 19.13
N ARG A 71 -16.62 -78.15 19.49
CA ARG A 71 -17.52 -77.49 18.53
C ARG A 71 -16.75 -76.61 17.54
N ASP A 72 -17.28 -76.47 16.34
CA ASP A 72 -16.63 -75.68 15.30
C ASP A 72 -16.76 -74.18 15.59
N PRO A 73 -15.66 -73.41 15.44
CA PRO A 73 -15.67 -71.98 15.68
C PRO A 73 -16.45 -71.25 14.59
N ARG A 74 -17.28 -70.28 14.98
CA ARG A 74 -17.93 -69.33 14.09
C ARG A 74 -17.09 -68.07 13.90
N GLN A 75 -16.49 -67.56 14.98
CA GLN A 75 -15.65 -66.37 14.94
C GLN A 75 -14.63 -66.37 16.09
N LEU A 76 -13.42 -65.86 15.83
CA LEU A 76 -12.46 -65.53 16.86
C LEU A 76 -12.58 -64.03 17.17
N LEU A 77 -12.82 -63.67 18.43
CA LEU A 77 -13.10 -62.28 18.84
C LEU A 77 -11.87 -61.57 19.40
N HIS A 78 -11.12 -62.26 20.25
CA HIS A 78 -9.95 -61.69 20.93
C HIS A 78 -8.79 -62.67 20.93
N LYS A 79 -7.57 -62.16 20.81
CA LYS A 79 -6.30 -62.89 20.91
C LYS A 79 -5.45 -62.20 21.97
N VAL A 80 -5.08 -62.90 23.04
CA VAL A 80 -4.30 -62.35 24.16
C VAL A 80 -3.09 -63.26 24.41
N ALA A 81 -1.89 -62.68 24.51
CA ALA A 81 -0.71 -63.41 24.94
C ALA A 81 -0.53 -63.26 26.46
N HIS A 82 -0.57 -64.36 27.20
CA HIS A 82 -0.34 -64.34 28.65
C HIS A 82 0.48 -65.57 29.09
N GLY A 83 1.65 -65.32 29.68
CA GLY A 83 2.49 -66.38 30.26
C GLY A 83 3.07 -67.37 29.26
N GLY A 84 3.35 -66.94 28.02
CA GLY A 84 3.85 -67.81 26.95
C GLY A 84 2.78 -68.66 26.25
N LEU A 85 1.50 -68.46 26.60
CA LEU A 85 0.35 -69.06 25.92
C LEU A 85 -0.49 -68.01 25.23
N LEU A 86 -1.18 -68.45 24.18
CA LEU A 86 -2.13 -67.66 23.43
C LEU A 86 -3.54 -68.00 23.89
N TRP A 87 -4.31 -67.00 24.27
CA TRP A 87 -5.70 -67.16 24.69
C TRP A 87 -6.59 -66.54 23.62
N CYS A 88 -7.56 -67.31 23.13
CA CYS A 88 -8.55 -66.81 22.19
C CYS A 88 -9.97 -66.93 22.74
N LEU A 89 -10.74 -65.86 22.57
CA LEU A 89 -12.19 -65.90 22.79
C LEU A 89 -12.84 -66.37 21.49
N VAL A 90 -13.49 -67.53 21.57
CA VAL A 90 -14.13 -68.20 20.43
C VAL A 90 -15.63 -68.10 20.58
N GLU A 91 -16.32 -67.61 19.55
CA GLU A 91 -17.76 -67.72 19.37
C GLU A 91 -18.06 -68.98 18.56
N TYR A 92 -18.98 -69.81 19.03
CA TYR A 92 -19.33 -71.07 18.38
C TYR A 92 -20.47 -70.93 17.38
N ALA A 93 -20.52 -71.85 16.41
CA ALA A 93 -21.70 -71.98 15.54
C ALA A 93 -22.84 -72.64 16.33
N ASN A 94 -23.94 -71.91 16.55
CA ASN A 94 -25.16 -72.48 17.13
C ASN A 94 -25.88 -73.30 16.06
N GLU A 95 -26.21 -74.57 16.34
CA GLU A 95 -27.01 -75.42 15.45
C GLU A 95 -28.50 -75.04 15.44
N SER A 96 -28.96 -74.27 16.44
CA SER A 96 -30.34 -73.80 16.54
C SER A 96 -30.44 -72.32 16.19
N GLU A 97 -31.09 -71.99 15.07
CA GLU A 97 -31.39 -70.60 14.64
C GLU A 97 -32.28 -69.82 15.64
N PHE A 98 -32.80 -70.49 16.67
CA PHE A 98 -33.75 -69.95 17.65
C PHE A 98 -33.10 -69.57 18.99
N ASP A 99 -31.80 -69.79 19.18
CA ASP A 99 -31.08 -69.41 20.40
C ASP A 99 -30.18 -68.19 20.13
N GLU A 100 -30.65 -67.01 20.52
CA GLU A 100 -29.91 -65.74 20.41
C GLU A 100 -28.73 -65.65 21.41
N ALA A 101 -28.60 -66.61 22.33
CA ALA A 101 -27.47 -66.68 23.23
C ALA A 101 -26.19 -67.06 22.45
N LYS A 102 -25.33 -66.07 22.20
CA LYS A 102 -23.99 -66.29 21.67
C LYS A 102 -23.17 -67.08 22.68
N GLU A 103 -22.92 -68.34 22.36
CA GLU A 103 -22.02 -69.16 23.17
C GLU A 103 -20.57 -68.77 22.87
N VAL A 104 -19.92 -68.17 23.86
CA VAL A 104 -18.52 -67.75 23.79
C VAL A 104 -17.69 -68.43 24.87
N ALA A 105 -16.49 -68.90 24.51
CA ALA A 105 -15.59 -69.53 25.47
C ALA A 105 -14.13 -69.15 25.22
N TRP A 106 -13.37 -69.08 26.31
CA TRP A 106 -11.93 -68.85 26.28
C TRP A 106 -11.18 -70.17 26.14
N HIS A 107 -10.30 -70.24 25.14
CA HIS A 107 -9.42 -71.39 24.92
C HIS A 107 -7.97 -70.98 24.91
N CYS A 108 -7.10 -71.86 25.41
CA CYS A 108 -5.67 -71.67 25.44
C CYS A 108 -5.00 -72.48 24.33
N PHE A 109 -4.08 -71.87 23.62
CA PHE A 109 -3.30 -72.43 22.52
C PHE A 109 -1.83 -72.20 22.80
N ARG A 110 -0.98 -73.09 22.30
CA ARG A 110 0.48 -72.99 22.47
C ARG A 110 1.07 -72.06 21.42
N ASP A 111 0.68 -72.27 20.18
CA ASP A 111 1.21 -71.57 19.01
C ASP A 111 0.10 -71.03 18.12
N GLU A 112 0.43 -70.00 17.33
CA GLU A 112 -0.48 -69.41 16.37
C GLU A 112 -0.92 -70.40 15.28
N ALA A 113 -0.08 -71.40 14.99
CA ALA A 113 -0.41 -72.50 14.10
C ALA A 113 -1.59 -73.36 14.62
N GLU A 114 -1.70 -73.57 15.94
CA GLU A 114 -2.83 -74.31 16.53
C GLU A 114 -4.13 -73.50 16.44
N ILE A 115 -4.04 -72.18 16.63
CA ILE A 115 -5.18 -71.27 16.47
C ILE A 115 -5.66 -71.29 15.01
N GLN A 116 -4.73 -71.21 14.05
CA GLN A 116 -5.06 -71.26 12.64
C GLN A 116 -5.66 -72.62 12.25
N ALA A 117 -5.11 -73.73 12.75
CA ALA A 117 -5.65 -75.06 12.50
C ALA A 117 -7.08 -75.21 13.05
N TYR A 118 -7.35 -74.63 14.23
CA TYR A 118 -8.69 -74.59 14.82
C TYR A 118 -9.63 -73.67 14.04
N ALA A 119 -9.18 -72.48 13.64
CA ALA A 119 -9.93 -71.54 12.79
C ALA A 119 -10.35 -72.15 11.45
N ASN A 120 -9.50 -73.01 10.87
CA ASN A 120 -9.76 -73.70 9.61
C ASN A 120 -10.82 -74.82 9.74
N ARG A 121 -11.22 -75.22 10.96
CA ARG A 121 -12.35 -76.14 11.17
C ARG A 121 -13.72 -75.46 11.02
N ALA A 122 -13.76 -74.14 11.02
CA ALA A 122 -15.00 -73.39 10.84
C ALA A 122 -15.69 -73.79 9.53
N SER A 123 -16.99 -74.08 9.60
CA SER A 123 -17.80 -74.31 8.40
C SER A 123 -18.04 -72.97 7.69
N GLY A 124 -17.32 -72.72 6.58
CA GLY A 124 -17.52 -71.52 5.75
C GLY A 124 -16.23 -70.86 5.27
N GLU A 125 -16.21 -69.53 5.26
CA GLU A 125 -15.05 -68.70 4.88
C GLU A 125 -13.91 -68.85 5.91
N PRO A 126 -12.63 -68.89 5.50
CA PRO A 126 -11.51 -68.97 6.42
C PRO A 126 -11.54 -67.83 7.44
N LEU A 127 -11.63 -68.16 8.73
CA LEU A 127 -11.67 -67.14 9.78
C LEU A 127 -10.33 -66.39 9.85
N THR A 128 -10.40 -65.06 9.84
CA THR A 128 -9.23 -64.20 10.04
C THR A 128 -8.89 -64.12 11.52
N LEU A 129 -7.63 -64.34 11.87
CA LEU A 129 -7.15 -64.22 13.25
C LEU A 129 -7.15 -62.74 13.69
N PRO A 130 -7.80 -62.38 14.81
CA PRO A 130 -7.70 -61.04 15.37
C PRO A 130 -6.28 -60.71 15.81
N ASP A 131 -5.90 -59.43 15.70
CA ASP A 131 -4.65 -58.93 16.25
C ASP A 131 -4.59 -59.09 17.77
N PHE A 132 -3.37 -59.13 18.31
CA PHE A 132 -3.15 -59.18 19.74
C PHE A 132 -3.82 -57.99 20.43
N SER A 133 -4.67 -58.30 21.39
CA SER A 133 -5.25 -57.28 22.26
C SER A 133 -4.13 -56.68 23.12
N LEU A 134 -4.09 -55.35 23.16
CA LEU A 134 -3.12 -54.61 23.96
C LEU A 134 -3.20 -55.06 25.43
N THR A 135 -2.04 -55.30 26.03
CA THR A 135 -1.99 -55.60 27.46
C THR A 135 -2.43 -54.37 28.27
N PRO A 136 -2.94 -54.55 29.51
CA PRO A 136 -3.34 -53.42 30.35
C PRO A 136 -2.22 -52.37 30.54
N TYR A 137 -0.96 -52.81 30.60
CA TYR A 137 0.20 -51.92 30.68
C TYR A 137 0.39 -51.09 29.40
N GLU A 138 0.23 -51.69 28.23
CA GLU A 138 0.35 -50.99 26.95
C GLU A 138 -0.80 -50.01 26.73
N VAL A 139 -2.01 -50.40 27.10
CA VAL A 139 -3.18 -49.51 27.10
C VAL A 139 -2.91 -48.30 27.98
N GLU A 140 -2.41 -48.50 29.20
CA GLU A 140 -2.11 -47.39 30.11
C GLU A 140 -0.98 -46.49 29.58
N ARG A 141 0.06 -47.09 28.98
CA ARG A 141 1.15 -46.35 28.33
C ARG A 141 0.65 -45.49 27.16
N VAL A 142 -0.22 -46.05 26.30
CA VAL A 142 -0.82 -45.33 25.17
C VAL A 142 -1.74 -44.22 25.68
N LYS A 143 -2.58 -44.49 26.69
CA LYS A 143 -3.43 -43.47 27.32
C LYS A 143 -2.60 -42.32 27.89
N LYS A 144 -1.50 -42.62 28.58
CA LYS A 144 -0.59 -41.60 29.10
C LYS A 144 0.03 -40.77 27.97
N SER A 145 0.54 -41.41 26.93
CA SER A 145 1.11 -40.72 25.76
C SER A 145 0.10 -39.81 25.07
N LEU A 146 -1.13 -40.31 24.84
CA LEU A 146 -2.21 -39.53 24.24
C LEU A 146 -2.63 -38.36 25.13
N LYS A 147 -2.68 -38.56 26.45
CA LYS A 147 -2.96 -37.47 27.39
C LYS A 147 -1.90 -36.38 27.32
N GLU A 148 -0.62 -36.75 27.32
CA GLU A 148 0.47 -35.78 27.18
C GLU A 148 0.41 -35.03 25.84
N GLU A 149 0.02 -35.71 24.76
CA GLU A 149 -0.17 -35.08 23.45
C GLU A 149 -1.35 -34.11 23.43
N ILE A 150 -2.48 -34.49 24.03
CA ILE A 150 -3.65 -33.62 24.21
C ILE A 150 -3.25 -32.38 25.01
N ASP A 151 -2.55 -32.55 26.13
CA ASP A 151 -2.11 -31.44 26.98
C ASP A 151 -1.14 -30.50 26.21
N ARG A 152 -0.23 -31.06 25.40
CA ARG A 152 0.63 -30.28 24.50
C ARG A 152 -0.17 -29.47 23.48
N VAL A 153 -1.11 -30.11 22.77
CA VAL A 153 -1.93 -29.45 21.75
C VAL A 153 -2.83 -28.38 22.35
N GLN A 154 -3.41 -28.62 23.53
CA GLN A 154 -4.21 -27.62 24.24
C GLN A 154 -3.38 -26.39 24.61
N GLU A 155 -2.15 -26.60 25.11
CA GLU A 155 -1.24 -25.51 25.44
C GLU A 155 -0.78 -24.76 24.19
N GLU A 156 -0.51 -25.44 23.09
CA GLU A 156 -0.20 -24.80 21.80
C GLU A 156 -1.37 -23.96 21.28
N PHE A 157 -2.60 -24.47 21.36
CA PHE A 157 -3.80 -23.73 20.98
C PHE A 157 -4.00 -22.50 21.86
N ARG A 158 -3.78 -22.62 23.18
CA ARG A 158 -3.80 -21.49 24.12
C ARG A 158 -2.77 -20.44 23.73
N ARG A 159 -1.53 -20.84 23.45
CA ARG A 159 -0.44 -19.94 23.01
C ARG A 159 -0.78 -19.27 21.68
N TYR A 160 -1.29 -20.03 20.71
CA TYR A 160 -1.70 -19.51 19.41
C TYR A 160 -2.79 -18.45 19.55
N ARG A 161 -3.83 -18.73 20.34
CA ARG A 161 -4.91 -17.78 20.63
C ARG A 161 -4.37 -16.48 21.21
N VAL A 162 -3.49 -16.57 22.23
CA VAL A 162 -2.87 -15.39 22.84
C VAL A 162 -2.02 -14.62 21.83
N ARG A 163 -1.17 -15.30 21.04
CA ARG A 163 -0.35 -14.64 20.00
C ARG A 163 -1.20 -13.96 18.94
N SER A 164 -2.26 -14.61 18.49
CA SER A 164 -3.20 -14.05 17.51
C SER A 164 -3.92 -12.82 18.06
N GLU A 165 -4.40 -12.88 19.30
CA GLU A 165 -5.03 -11.75 20.00
C GLU A 165 -4.07 -10.56 20.15
N ILE A 166 -2.82 -10.82 20.54
CA ILE A 166 -1.77 -9.79 20.65
C ILE A 166 -1.50 -9.17 19.28
N THR A 167 -1.34 -9.99 18.24
CA THR A 167 -1.09 -9.53 16.87
C THR A 167 -2.24 -8.67 16.35
N ARG A 168 -3.49 -9.08 16.61
CA ARG A 168 -4.67 -8.28 16.27
C ARG A 168 -4.63 -6.93 16.97
N LYS A 169 -4.39 -6.91 18.29
CA LYS A 169 -4.31 -5.66 19.06
C LYS A 169 -3.17 -4.75 18.59
N GLN A 170 -2.02 -5.32 18.21
CA GLN A 170 -0.91 -4.54 17.65
C GLN A 170 -1.28 -3.92 16.31
N LYS A 171 -1.88 -4.69 15.39
CA LYS A 171 -2.37 -4.16 14.11
C LYS A 171 -3.44 -3.09 14.31
N ASP A 172 -4.39 -3.29 15.23
CA ASP A 172 -5.42 -2.30 15.54
C ASP A 172 -4.82 -1.00 16.13
N ALA A 173 -3.75 -1.11 16.92
CA ALA A 173 -3.03 0.05 17.45
C ALA A 173 -2.25 0.79 16.36
N GLU A 174 -1.63 0.05 15.43
CA GLU A 174 -0.94 0.62 14.27
C GLU A 174 -1.91 1.33 13.33
N ILE A 175 -3.07 0.74 13.04
CA ILE A 175 -4.13 1.38 12.26
C ILE A 175 -4.60 2.67 12.93
N ARG A 176 -4.82 2.66 14.25
CA ARG A 176 -5.17 3.88 15.00
C ARG A 176 -4.09 4.96 14.90
N LYS A 177 -2.82 4.59 15.01
CA LYS A 177 -1.69 5.52 14.85
C LYS A 177 -1.63 6.09 13.43
N MET A 178 -1.78 5.25 12.40
CA MET A 178 -1.82 5.72 11.01
C MET A 178 -3.01 6.65 10.77
N SER A 179 -4.19 6.30 11.27
CA SER A 179 -5.39 7.14 11.15
C SER A 179 -5.20 8.49 11.85
N ALA A 180 -4.61 8.51 13.04
CA ALA A 180 -4.30 9.76 13.74
C ALA A 180 -3.30 10.62 12.96
N ASN A 181 -2.27 10.01 12.37
CA ASN A 181 -1.30 10.72 11.53
C ASN A 181 -1.94 11.29 10.26
N VAL A 182 -2.87 10.57 9.62
CA VAL A 182 -3.58 11.07 8.44
C VAL A 182 -4.46 12.26 8.83
N MET A 183 -5.20 12.17 9.94
CA MET A 183 -5.99 13.28 10.45
C MET A 183 -5.12 14.49 10.81
N ALA A 184 -3.96 14.27 11.45
CA ALA A 184 -3.02 15.34 11.77
C ALA A 184 -2.50 16.02 10.50
N LYS A 185 -2.10 15.26 9.48
CA LYS A 185 -1.67 15.81 8.18
C LYS A 185 -2.78 16.56 7.45
N GLN A 186 -4.01 16.05 7.47
CA GLN A 186 -5.16 16.77 6.92
C GLN A 186 -5.40 18.08 7.68
N THR A 187 -5.29 18.05 9.01
CA THR A 187 -5.45 19.25 9.85
C THR A 187 -4.35 20.27 9.55
N GLU A 188 -3.10 19.82 9.39
CA GLU A 188 -1.95 20.65 9.01
C GLU A 188 -2.17 21.26 7.62
N GLN A 189 -2.55 20.46 6.62
CA GLN A 189 -2.87 20.96 5.27
C GLN A 189 -4.00 21.99 5.27
N ILE A 190 -5.06 21.75 6.06
CA ILE A 190 -6.17 22.71 6.22
C ILE A 190 -5.69 23.99 6.93
N SER A 191 -4.73 23.89 7.85
CA SER A 191 -4.17 25.05 8.55
C SER A 191 -3.15 25.83 7.71
N GLU A 192 -2.41 25.16 6.83
CA GLU A 192 -1.41 25.76 5.93
C GLU A 192 -2.04 26.40 4.69
N THR A 193 -3.23 25.95 4.29
CA THR A 193 -3.99 26.62 3.22
C THR A 193 -4.58 27.92 3.74
N ASP A 194 -3.84 29.02 3.58
CA ASP A 194 -4.36 30.38 3.78
C ASP A 194 -5.34 30.74 2.64
N LEU A 195 -6.53 30.15 2.72
CA LEU A 195 -7.66 30.43 1.83
C LEU A 195 -8.00 31.92 1.80
N SER A 196 -7.70 32.66 2.87
CA SER A 196 -7.96 34.10 2.96
C SER A 196 -6.95 34.90 2.11
N GLY A 197 -5.67 34.53 2.15
CA GLY A 197 -4.61 35.10 1.32
C GLY A 197 -4.79 34.77 -0.16
N GLU A 198 -5.13 33.52 -0.49
CA GLU A 198 -5.42 33.12 -1.87
C GLU A 198 -6.64 33.87 -2.45
N LEU A 199 -7.70 34.04 -1.64
CA LEU A 199 -8.87 34.82 -2.04
C LEU A 199 -8.54 36.30 -2.26
N GLN A 200 -7.70 36.90 -1.42
CA GLN A 200 -7.26 38.29 -1.59
C GLN A 200 -6.38 38.44 -2.84
N SER A 201 -5.46 37.50 -3.08
CA SER A 201 -4.63 37.47 -4.29
C SER A 201 -5.49 37.34 -5.56
N SER A 202 -6.47 36.45 -5.55
CA SER A 202 -7.45 36.28 -6.65
C SER A 202 -8.27 37.56 -6.88
N LYS A 203 -8.78 38.19 -5.82
CA LYS A 203 -9.48 39.48 -5.93
C LYS A 203 -8.58 40.58 -6.50
N ALA A 204 -7.31 40.64 -6.10
CA ALA A 204 -6.36 41.61 -6.64
C ALA A 204 -6.06 41.35 -8.12
N GLN A 205 -5.95 40.08 -8.54
CA GLN A 205 -5.77 39.71 -9.93
C GLN A 205 -6.98 40.08 -10.78
N ILE A 206 -8.20 39.81 -10.30
CA ILE A 206 -9.44 40.21 -10.97
C ILE A 206 -9.46 41.73 -11.18
N ARG A 207 -9.14 42.53 -10.14
CA ARG A 207 -9.07 44.00 -10.28
C ARG A 207 -8.07 44.44 -11.34
N ARG A 208 -6.89 43.80 -11.42
CA ARG A 208 -5.88 44.11 -12.45
C ARG A 208 -6.39 43.77 -13.85
N LEU A 209 -7.02 42.61 -14.02
CA LEU A 209 -7.59 42.18 -15.30
C LEU A 209 -8.73 43.10 -15.74
N THR A 210 -9.64 43.47 -14.82
CA THR A 210 -10.72 44.41 -15.12
C THR A 210 -10.16 45.77 -15.55
N LYS A 211 -9.14 46.28 -14.86
CA LYS A 211 -8.48 47.55 -15.26
C LYS A 211 -7.84 47.44 -16.65
N ALA A 212 -7.15 46.34 -16.93
CA ALA A 212 -6.56 46.11 -18.25
C ALA A 212 -7.63 46.01 -19.34
N GLN A 213 -8.78 45.39 -19.04
CA GLN A 213 -9.92 45.31 -19.94
C GLN A 213 -10.52 46.70 -20.22
N THR A 214 -10.76 47.53 -19.19
CA THR A 214 -11.30 48.87 -19.39
C THR A 214 -10.36 49.75 -20.22
N GLU A 215 -9.05 49.67 -19.96
CA GLU A 215 -8.06 50.40 -20.76
C GLU A 215 -7.99 49.89 -22.21
N ALA A 216 -8.24 48.60 -22.44
CA ALA A 216 -8.32 48.04 -23.79
C ALA A 216 -9.59 48.51 -24.52
N GLU A 217 -10.74 48.53 -23.84
CA GLU A 217 -12.02 49.03 -24.37
C GLU A 217 -11.97 50.54 -24.68
N GLU A 218 -11.28 51.33 -23.84
CA GLU A 218 -11.05 52.75 -24.08
C GLU A 218 -10.19 52.96 -25.34
N ARG A 219 -9.07 52.23 -25.46
CA ARG A 219 -8.26 52.26 -26.68
C ARG A 219 -9.10 51.86 -27.88
N GLU A 220 -9.83 50.76 -27.82
CA GLU A 220 -10.69 50.33 -28.93
C GLU A 220 -11.72 51.41 -29.30
N SER A 221 -12.33 52.06 -28.32
CA SER A 221 -13.27 53.16 -28.53
C SER A 221 -12.61 54.40 -29.16
N GLU A 222 -11.38 54.73 -28.76
CA GLU A 222 -10.60 55.79 -29.42
C GLU A 222 -10.28 55.45 -30.87
N TRP A 223 -9.85 54.22 -31.14
CA TRP A 223 -9.59 53.75 -32.50
C TRP A 223 -10.87 53.73 -33.35
N ARG A 224 -12.01 53.29 -32.79
CA ARG A 224 -13.32 53.37 -33.44
C ARG A 224 -13.67 54.81 -33.81
N ARG A 225 -13.50 55.77 -32.90
CA ARG A 225 -13.74 57.21 -33.18
C ARG A 225 -12.81 57.76 -34.26
N LYS A 226 -11.51 57.42 -34.22
CA LYS A 226 -10.54 57.83 -35.25
C LYS A 226 -10.89 57.25 -36.62
N PHE A 227 -11.28 55.98 -36.67
CA PHE A 227 -11.72 55.32 -37.89
C PHE A 227 -13.00 55.93 -38.45
N GLU A 228 -14.01 56.19 -37.60
CA GLU A 228 -15.26 56.83 -38.02
C GLU A 228 -15.00 58.24 -38.56
N LYS A 229 -14.11 59.01 -37.92
CA LYS A 229 -13.69 60.31 -38.43
C LYS A 229 -13.01 60.18 -39.79
N LEU A 230 -12.07 59.25 -39.94
CA LEU A 230 -11.37 59.02 -41.20
C LEU A 230 -12.33 58.59 -42.32
N MET A 231 -13.33 57.75 -42.02
CA MET A 231 -14.37 57.36 -42.95
C MET A 231 -15.22 58.56 -43.39
N LYS A 232 -15.63 59.43 -42.45
CA LYS A 232 -16.36 60.68 -42.79
C LYS A 232 -15.52 61.60 -43.67
N ASP A 233 -14.23 61.73 -43.39
CA ASP A 233 -13.33 62.55 -44.18
C ASP A 233 -13.11 61.92 -45.58
N TYR A 234 -12.94 60.60 -45.66
CA TYR A 234 -12.86 59.88 -46.93
C TYR A 234 -14.15 59.99 -47.76
N GLU A 235 -15.33 59.90 -47.15
CA GLU A 235 -16.62 60.07 -47.85
C GLU A 235 -16.77 61.48 -48.43
N LYS A 236 -16.38 62.52 -47.67
CA LYS A 236 -16.34 63.90 -48.17
C LYS A 236 -15.40 64.08 -49.36
N LEU A 237 -14.23 63.45 -49.31
CA LEU A 237 -13.20 63.54 -50.35
C LEU A 237 -13.49 62.65 -51.57
N SER A 238 -14.14 61.50 -51.39
CA SER A 238 -14.40 60.52 -52.45
C SER A 238 -15.77 60.66 -53.12
N GLY A 239 -16.72 61.36 -52.51
CA GLY A 239 -18.00 61.67 -53.17
C GLY A 239 -17.81 62.51 -54.43
N THR A 240 -18.79 62.51 -55.34
CA THR A 240 -18.82 63.34 -56.56
C THR A 240 -18.72 64.85 -56.30
N MET A 241 -18.84 65.29 -55.05
CA MET A 241 -18.57 66.66 -54.61
C MET A 241 -17.17 66.88 -54.03
N GLY A 242 -16.32 65.87 -53.88
CA GLY A 242 -14.97 65.99 -53.30
C GLY A 242 -14.03 66.84 -54.14
N GLU A 243 -14.02 66.64 -55.47
CA GLU A 243 -13.34 67.54 -56.42
C GLU A 243 -13.95 68.94 -56.40
N THR A 244 -15.28 69.06 -56.25
CA THR A 244 -15.97 70.34 -56.16
C THR A 244 -15.62 71.10 -54.88
N VAL A 245 -15.51 70.41 -53.74
CA VAL A 245 -15.10 71.00 -52.45
C VAL A 245 -13.65 71.43 -52.49
N LEU A 246 -12.74 70.59 -53.01
CA LEU A 246 -11.34 70.98 -53.21
C LEU A 246 -11.21 72.17 -54.16
N ALA A 247 -11.97 72.19 -55.25
CA ALA A 247 -12.00 73.31 -56.19
C ALA A 247 -12.63 74.57 -55.56
N MET A 248 -13.62 74.44 -54.68
CA MET A 248 -14.18 75.56 -53.92
C MET A 248 -13.18 76.13 -52.93
N GLU A 249 -12.49 75.29 -52.15
CA GLU A 249 -11.43 75.73 -51.23
C GLU A 249 -10.28 76.42 -51.99
N TRP A 250 -9.93 75.93 -53.18
CA TRP A 250 -8.92 76.57 -54.03
C TRP A 250 -9.39 77.92 -54.57
N ARG A 251 -10.64 78.02 -55.03
CA ARG A 251 -11.23 79.30 -55.46
C ARG A 251 -11.30 80.30 -54.33
N GLU A 252 -11.75 79.89 -53.15
CA GLU A 252 -11.85 80.75 -51.97
C GLU A 252 -10.47 81.26 -51.52
N ARG A 253 -9.46 80.37 -51.46
CA ARG A 253 -8.08 80.77 -51.15
C ARG A 253 -7.49 81.70 -52.20
N TYR A 254 -7.77 81.45 -53.48
CA TYR A 254 -7.32 82.32 -54.56
C TYR A 254 -8.01 83.68 -54.50
N GLU A 255 -9.33 83.73 -54.32
CA GLU A 255 -10.09 84.97 -54.16
C GLU A 255 -9.66 85.77 -52.93
N GLN A 256 -9.34 85.07 -51.83
CA GLN A 256 -8.77 85.71 -50.64
C GLN A 256 -7.40 86.30 -50.94
N SER A 257 -6.50 85.54 -51.58
CA SER A 257 -5.18 86.05 -51.98
C SER A 257 -5.27 87.21 -52.97
N VAL A 258 -6.25 87.20 -53.88
CA VAL A 258 -6.52 88.30 -54.80
C VAL A 258 -7.07 89.53 -54.06
N ARG A 259 -7.99 89.36 -53.10
CA ARG A 259 -8.49 90.45 -52.25
C ARG A 259 -7.35 91.07 -51.42
N GLU A 260 -6.55 90.25 -50.77
CA GLU A 260 -5.37 90.70 -50.02
C GLU A 260 -4.38 91.44 -50.93
N LYS A 261 -4.15 90.95 -52.14
CA LYS A 261 -3.33 91.64 -53.14
C LYS A 261 -3.92 93.00 -53.55
N GLN A 262 -5.22 93.08 -53.80
CA GLN A 262 -5.90 94.33 -54.16
C GLN A 262 -5.91 95.34 -53.01
N GLU A 263 -6.11 94.88 -51.78
CA GLU A 263 -5.99 95.71 -50.57
C GLU A 263 -4.57 96.23 -50.40
N LEU A 264 -3.56 95.38 -50.61
CA LEU A 264 -2.15 95.77 -50.60
C LEU A 264 -1.82 96.75 -51.73
N GLU A 265 -2.31 96.54 -52.95
CA GLU A 265 -2.12 97.46 -54.08
C GLU A 265 -2.79 98.81 -53.82
N LYS A 266 -4.03 98.81 -53.31
CA LYS A 266 -4.74 100.03 -52.89
C LYS A 266 -3.99 100.74 -51.77
N HIS A 267 -3.52 100.00 -50.76
CA HIS A 267 -2.74 100.56 -49.66
C HIS A 267 -1.40 101.11 -50.16
N MET A 268 -0.75 100.46 -51.14
CA MET A 268 0.44 100.98 -51.80
C MET A 268 0.17 102.23 -52.63
N GLU A 269 -0.98 102.32 -53.30
CA GLU A 269 -1.35 103.48 -54.10
C GLU A 269 -1.77 104.67 -53.22
N GLU A 270 -2.49 104.42 -52.12
CA GLU A 270 -2.70 105.38 -51.03
C GLU A 270 -1.37 105.83 -50.43
N LEU A 271 -0.46 104.88 -50.12
CA LEU A 271 0.88 105.23 -49.65
C LEU A 271 1.68 105.99 -50.70
N LYS A 272 1.50 105.72 -51.99
CA LYS A 272 2.23 106.39 -53.07
C LYS A 272 1.68 107.80 -53.29
N LEU A 273 0.37 108.01 -53.16
CA LEU A 273 -0.26 109.33 -53.11
C LEU A 273 0.20 110.12 -51.87
N MET A 274 0.27 109.47 -50.70
CA MET A 274 0.73 110.07 -49.45
C MET A 274 2.25 110.27 -49.42
N SER A 275 3.03 109.43 -50.10
CA SER A 275 4.50 109.49 -50.18
C SER A 275 4.99 110.39 -51.31
N SER A 276 4.17 110.71 -52.31
CA SER A 276 4.41 111.81 -53.26
C SER A 276 4.24 113.21 -52.64
N GLY A 277 3.95 113.27 -51.34
CA GLY A 277 3.90 114.49 -50.54
C GLY A 277 4.43 114.33 -49.12
N ALA A 278 5.52 113.58 -48.88
CA ALA A 278 6.49 113.88 -47.80
C ALA A 278 7.63 112.86 -47.78
N PHE A 279 8.83 113.40 -47.86
CA PHE A 279 10.12 112.74 -47.75
C PHE A 279 10.46 112.46 -46.27
N GLY A 280 10.81 111.20 -45.95
CA GLY A 280 11.94 110.86 -45.09
C GLY A 280 11.73 110.66 -43.58
N SER A 281 11.95 109.39 -43.14
CA SER A 281 12.69 108.92 -41.94
C SER A 281 12.20 109.33 -40.53
N SER A 282 12.33 108.55 -39.45
CA SER A 282 12.72 107.17 -39.13
C SER A 282 12.79 107.08 -37.58
N SER A 283 12.60 105.87 -37.04
CA SER A 283 13.01 105.42 -35.69
C SER A 283 12.17 105.90 -34.49
N GLY A 284 11.80 105.06 -33.52
CA GLY A 284 12.14 103.67 -33.25
C GLY A 284 12.11 103.48 -31.73
N ASP A 285 11.13 102.74 -31.20
CA ASP A 285 11.11 102.33 -29.78
C ASP A 285 10.01 101.29 -29.51
N SER A 286 10.28 99.99 -29.67
CA SER A 286 9.34 98.91 -29.25
C SER A 286 9.98 97.55 -28.95
N GLY A 287 11.31 97.43 -28.92
CA GLY A 287 12.00 96.12 -28.86
C GLY A 287 12.26 95.53 -27.46
N ASN A 288 11.95 96.25 -26.36
CA ASN A 288 12.48 95.88 -25.04
C ASN A 288 11.54 95.00 -24.18
N GLY A 289 10.22 95.11 -24.36
CA GLY A 289 9.23 94.33 -23.59
C GLY A 289 9.13 92.85 -24.01
N ASP A 290 9.30 92.59 -25.31
CA ASP A 290 9.16 91.24 -25.88
C ASP A 290 10.36 90.35 -25.51
N LEU A 291 11.56 90.94 -25.43
CA LEU A 291 12.78 90.24 -25.00
C LEU A 291 12.75 89.87 -23.51
N GLN A 292 12.11 90.68 -22.65
CA GLN A 292 11.97 90.36 -21.23
C GLN A 292 10.95 89.23 -20.99
N SER A 293 9.82 89.25 -21.69
CA SER A 293 8.81 88.18 -21.61
C SER A 293 9.38 86.85 -22.08
N LEU A 294 10.15 86.85 -23.18
CA LEU A 294 10.79 85.65 -23.70
C LEU A 294 11.86 85.10 -22.74
N ARG A 295 12.62 85.94 -22.05
CA ARG A 295 13.58 85.52 -21.01
C ARG A 295 12.88 84.89 -19.81
N GLN A 296 11.72 85.40 -19.43
CA GLN A 296 10.94 84.88 -18.31
C GLN A 296 10.31 83.53 -18.66
N GLU A 297 9.81 83.35 -19.87
CA GLU A 297 9.33 82.06 -20.36
C GLU A 297 10.46 81.03 -20.44
N PHE A 298 11.63 81.40 -20.98
CA PHE A 298 12.79 80.52 -21.01
C PHE A 298 13.24 80.08 -19.61
N ALA A 299 13.17 80.98 -18.62
CA ALA A 299 13.47 80.64 -17.23
C ALA A 299 12.45 79.64 -16.66
N GLN A 300 11.16 79.79 -16.97
CA GLN A 300 10.12 78.85 -16.54
C GLN A 300 10.25 77.48 -17.22
N TYR A 301 10.55 77.45 -18.52
CA TYR A 301 10.80 76.19 -19.23
C TYR A 301 12.04 75.49 -18.71
N ARG A 302 13.13 76.22 -18.45
CA ARG A 302 14.34 75.67 -17.83
C ARG A 302 14.05 75.09 -16.44
N LYS A 303 13.24 75.78 -15.62
CA LYS A 303 12.84 75.29 -14.30
C LYS A 303 11.98 74.01 -14.38
N ARG A 304 11.02 73.96 -15.31
CA ARG A 304 10.20 72.75 -15.53
C ARG A 304 11.03 71.57 -16.04
N ALA A 305 11.97 71.83 -16.94
CA ALA A 305 12.86 70.80 -17.47
C ALA A 305 13.78 70.22 -16.36
N LEU A 306 14.34 71.07 -15.50
CA LEU A 306 15.17 70.62 -14.37
C LEU A 306 14.35 69.80 -13.35
N ASN A 307 13.14 70.23 -13.01
CA ASN A 307 12.27 69.45 -12.12
C ASN A 307 11.87 68.09 -12.72
N ALA A 308 11.64 68.01 -14.03
CA ALA A 308 11.34 66.75 -14.69
C ALA A 308 12.54 65.79 -14.70
N VAL A 309 13.76 66.32 -14.83
CA VAL A 309 15.00 65.55 -14.72
C VAL A 309 15.21 65.07 -13.28
N GLU A 310 15.08 65.94 -12.29
CA GLU A 310 15.21 65.58 -10.86
C GLU A 310 14.18 64.51 -10.45
N GLN A 311 12.94 64.62 -10.93
CA GLN A 311 11.91 63.62 -10.66
C GLN A 311 12.24 62.27 -11.31
N LYS A 312 12.80 62.26 -12.53
CA LYS A 312 13.24 61.04 -13.20
C LYS A 312 14.47 60.42 -12.53
N GLU A 313 15.39 61.24 -12.02
CA GLU A 313 16.56 60.78 -11.27
C GLU A 313 16.15 60.17 -9.92
N LYS A 314 15.17 60.77 -9.24
CA LYS A 314 14.58 60.20 -8.03
C LYS A 314 13.87 58.87 -8.30
N GLU A 315 13.05 58.78 -9.35
CA GLU A 315 12.42 57.51 -9.76
C GLU A 315 13.46 56.43 -10.09
N LEU A 316 14.55 56.79 -10.78
CA LEU A 316 15.65 55.86 -11.07
C LEU A 316 16.39 55.42 -9.80
N SER A 317 16.63 56.34 -8.86
CA SER A 317 17.23 56.03 -7.57
C SER A 317 16.35 55.12 -6.72
N ASP A 318 15.03 55.34 -6.69
CA ASP A 318 14.07 54.51 -5.98
C ASP A 318 13.99 53.11 -6.61
N ILE A 319 14.01 53.01 -7.95
CA ILE A 319 14.09 51.72 -8.65
C ILE A 319 15.39 50.99 -8.30
N GLN A 320 16.53 51.68 -8.33
CA GLN A 320 17.84 51.10 -8.02
C GLN A 320 17.95 50.65 -6.56
N ALA A 321 17.36 51.41 -5.62
CA ALA A 321 17.25 51.02 -4.22
C ALA A 321 16.36 49.78 -4.03
N HIS A 322 15.22 49.71 -4.74
CA HIS A 322 14.32 48.55 -4.69
C HIS A 322 14.95 47.27 -5.26
N TYR A 323 15.89 47.38 -6.20
CA TYR A 323 16.68 46.24 -6.69
C TYR A 323 17.77 45.80 -5.69
N HIS A 324 18.32 46.70 -4.88
CA HIS A 324 19.34 46.36 -3.89
C HIS A 324 18.78 45.75 -2.60
N GLU A 325 17.53 46.05 -2.22
CA GLU A 325 16.91 45.53 -0.99
C GLU A 325 16.28 44.13 -1.16
N ASN A 326 15.90 43.74 -2.39
CA ASN A 326 15.32 42.41 -2.70
C ASN A 326 16.29 41.43 -3.39
N GLY A 327 17.57 41.77 -3.48
CA GLY A 327 18.60 41.02 -4.22
C GLY A 327 19.75 40.52 -3.35
N GLY A 328 19.46 39.95 -2.18
CA GLY A 328 20.46 39.21 -1.40
C GLY A 328 20.67 37.81 -1.98
N GLY A 329 21.77 37.59 -2.71
CA GLY A 329 22.19 36.23 -3.06
C GLY A 329 23.20 36.06 -4.19
N SER A 330 24.48 36.28 -3.88
CA SER A 330 25.66 35.51 -4.35
C SER A 330 26.10 35.47 -5.82
N ASN A 331 27.42 35.59 -5.97
CA ASN A 331 28.32 35.14 -7.05
C ASN A 331 28.44 35.94 -8.35
N GLY A 332 29.55 36.69 -8.43
CA GLY A 332 30.65 36.32 -9.34
C GLY A 332 30.67 36.93 -10.74
N GLY A 333 31.78 37.63 -11.04
CA GLY A 333 32.45 37.51 -12.33
C GLY A 333 32.00 38.45 -13.46
N SER A 334 32.75 39.55 -13.59
CA SER A 334 33.35 40.07 -14.83
C SER A 334 32.70 39.75 -16.20
N ALA A 335 32.44 40.86 -16.92
CA ALA A 335 32.71 41.09 -18.34
C ALA A 335 31.66 40.76 -19.43
N SER A 336 31.44 41.81 -20.23
CA SER A 336 31.50 41.81 -21.71
C SER A 336 30.18 41.98 -22.48
N ALA A 337 29.96 43.23 -22.88
CA ALA A 337 29.86 43.70 -24.27
C ALA A 337 28.68 43.31 -25.20
N SER A 338 28.10 44.38 -25.74
CA SER A 338 27.75 44.61 -27.16
C SER A 338 26.41 44.08 -27.70
N ARG A 339 25.49 45.00 -28.03
CA ARG A 339 25.16 45.53 -29.39
C ARG A 339 24.31 44.55 -30.24
N THR A 340 23.09 44.93 -30.61
CA THR A 340 22.73 45.58 -31.90
C THR A 340 21.21 45.67 -32.11
N ASN A 341 20.79 46.78 -32.72
CA ASN A 341 19.49 47.07 -33.34
C ASN A 341 18.93 45.96 -34.25
N SER A 342 17.60 45.87 -34.39
CA SER A 342 16.88 46.33 -35.61
C SER A 342 15.47 45.73 -35.75
N TYR A 343 14.50 46.64 -35.75
CA TYR A 343 13.19 46.68 -36.41
C TYR A 343 12.85 45.59 -37.45
N LYS A 344 11.68 44.95 -37.32
CA LYS A 344 10.51 45.12 -38.22
C LYS A 344 9.29 44.25 -37.84
N GLU A 345 8.13 44.85 -38.07
CA GLU A 345 6.76 44.37 -37.91
C GLU A 345 6.35 43.18 -38.80
N ILE A 346 5.44 42.37 -38.23
CA ILE A 346 4.15 41.88 -38.75
C ILE A 346 4.14 41.19 -40.13
N ARG A 347 3.89 39.86 -40.11
CA ARG A 347 2.81 39.26 -40.90
C ARG A 347 2.32 37.94 -40.28
N VAL A 348 1.08 37.96 -39.79
CA VAL A 348 0.29 36.76 -39.49
C VAL A 348 -0.13 36.11 -40.81
N ARG A 349 0.14 34.81 -40.99
CA ARG A 349 -0.78 33.85 -41.61
C ARG A 349 -0.29 32.40 -41.44
N ARG A 350 -1.15 31.65 -40.74
CA ARG A 350 -1.65 30.31 -41.09
C ARG A 350 -0.63 29.16 -41.12
N MET A 351 -0.64 28.36 -40.06
CA MET A 351 -0.17 26.97 -40.09
C MET A 351 -1.25 26.07 -39.51
N SER A 352 -1.81 25.22 -40.36
CA SER A 352 -2.28 23.89 -39.99
C SER A 352 -1.72 22.95 -41.04
N MET A 353 -0.78 22.12 -40.62
CA MET A 353 -0.70 20.69 -40.92
C MET A 353 0.49 20.12 -40.13
N GLU A 354 0.14 19.34 -39.11
CA GLU A 354 0.67 18.01 -38.75
C GLU A 354 2.18 17.75 -38.93
N SER A 355 2.94 17.14 -38.03
CA SER A 355 2.78 16.52 -36.71
C SER A 355 4.19 16.08 -36.30
N ASN A 356 4.59 16.24 -35.04
CA ASN A 356 5.21 15.17 -34.26
C ASN A 356 5.33 15.59 -32.80
N SER A 357 4.63 14.80 -31.99
CA SER A 357 4.19 14.96 -30.62
C SER A 357 5.31 14.89 -29.59
N SER A 358 5.34 15.90 -28.73
CA SER A 358 5.72 15.75 -27.31
C SER A 358 4.49 15.31 -26.49
N LEU A 359 4.71 15.00 -25.22
CA LEU A 359 3.74 14.76 -24.13
C LEU A 359 3.26 13.31 -23.90
N SER A 360 3.83 12.66 -22.89
CA SER A 360 3.02 11.95 -21.89
C SER A 360 3.79 11.90 -20.57
N GLY A 361 3.47 12.83 -19.67
CA GLY A 361 3.64 12.64 -18.25
C GLY A 361 2.56 11.68 -17.78
N PHE A 362 2.94 10.44 -17.53
CA PHE A 362 2.12 9.48 -16.81
C PHE A 362 3.03 8.77 -15.81
N GLU A 363 2.87 9.10 -14.53
CA GLU A 363 3.49 8.34 -13.45
C GLU A 363 3.05 6.88 -13.57
N THR A 364 4.01 5.97 -13.65
CA THR A 364 3.75 4.53 -13.67
C THR A 364 3.01 4.12 -12.38
N PRO A 365 1.78 3.61 -12.44
CA PRO A 365 1.07 3.17 -11.24
C PRO A 365 1.81 1.97 -10.65
N ASN A 366 2.19 2.10 -9.38
CA ASN A 366 2.90 1.15 -8.52
C ASN A 366 2.75 -0.32 -8.99
N ALA A 367 3.73 -0.81 -9.76
CA ALA A 367 3.61 -2.02 -10.60
C ALA A 367 3.13 -3.26 -9.84
N THR A 368 3.42 -3.34 -8.54
CA THR A 368 3.02 -4.42 -7.63
C THR A 368 1.50 -4.50 -7.42
N LYS A 369 0.80 -3.37 -7.30
CA LYS A 369 -0.66 -3.34 -7.08
C LYS A 369 -1.44 -3.64 -8.36
N THR A 370 -0.94 -3.13 -9.49
CA THR A 370 -1.50 -3.39 -10.82
C THR A 370 -1.37 -4.88 -11.17
N ASN A 371 -0.24 -5.51 -10.82
CA ASN A 371 -0.01 -6.94 -11.05
C ASN A 371 -0.92 -7.84 -10.19
N GLU A 372 -1.13 -7.50 -8.92
CA GLU A 372 -2.05 -8.22 -8.03
C GLU A 372 -3.51 -8.10 -8.50
N TYR A 373 -3.92 -6.90 -8.93
CA TYR A 373 -5.24 -6.66 -9.52
C TYR A 373 -5.46 -7.46 -10.81
N LEU A 374 -4.48 -7.43 -11.72
CA LEU A 374 -4.51 -8.22 -12.96
C LEU A 374 -4.61 -9.71 -12.68
N LYS A 375 -3.81 -10.23 -11.74
CA LYS A 375 -3.85 -11.65 -11.35
C LYS A 375 -5.22 -12.06 -10.83
N ASN A 376 -5.85 -11.21 -10.01
CA ASN A 376 -7.17 -11.48 -9.45
C ASN A 376 -8.28 -11.44 -10.51
N ILE A 377 -8.21 -10.51 -11.46
CA ILE A 377 -9.19 -10.44 -12.55
C ILE A 377 -9.02 -11.60 -13.53
N VAL A 378 -7.78 -11.96 -13.90
CA VAL A 378 -7.52 -13.11 -14.78
C VAL A 378 -7.98 -14.42 -14.12
N TYR A 379 -7.73 -14.59 -12.82
CA TYR A 379 -8.25 -15.74 -12.08
C TYR A 379 -9.78 -15.81 -12.11
N LYS A 380 -10.46 -14.67 -11.86
CA LYS A 380 -11.93 -14.59 -11.94
C LYS A 380 -12.46 -14.83 -13.35
N TYR A 381 -11.74 -14.38 -14.37
CA TYR A 381 -12.08 -14.62 -15.78
C TYR A 381 -12.02 -16.12 -16.12
N MET A 382 -10.96 -16.81 -15.71
CA MET A 382 -10.80 -18.25 -15.93
C MET A 382 -11.78 -19.11 -15.13
N ALA A 383 -12.23 -18.62 -13.96
CA ALA A 383 -13.14 -19.34 -13.06
C ALA A 383 -14.62 -18.98 -13.25
N SER A 384 -14.95 -18.04 -14.16
CA SER A 384 -16.34 -17.65 -14.43
C SER A 384 -16.89 -18.42 -15.62
N ASP A 385 -18.17 -18.81 -15.55
CA ASP A 385 -18.90 -19.46 -16.65
C ASP A 385 -19.91 -18.50 -17.33
N GLN A 386 -19.93 -17.22 -16.93
CA GLN A 386 -20.86 -16.21 -17.43
C GLN A 386 -20.20 -15.35 -18.51
N ASP A 387 -20.71 -15.42 -19.74
CA ASP A 387 -20.10 -14.75 -20.91
C ASP A 387 -20.15 -13.22 -20.81
N GLU A 388 -21.23 -12.66 -20.26
CA GLU A 388 -21.35 -11.21 -20.04
C GLU A 388 -20.30 -10.70 -19.03
N ALA A 389 -20.05 -11.46 -17.96
CA ALA A 389 -19.04 -11.13 -16.96
C ALA A 389 -17.62 -11.22 -17.55
N LYS A 390 -17.38 -12.19 -18.45
CA LYS A 390 -16.12 -12.32 -19.20
C LYS A 390 -15.86 -11.11 -20.09
N GLU A 391 -16.86 -10.64 -20.83
CA GLU A 391 -16.72 -9.45 -21.69
C GLU A 391 -16.38 -8.20 -20.87
N HIS A 392 -17.03 -8.02 -19.72
CA HIS A 392 -16.72 -6.92 -18.80
C HIS A 392 -15.29 -7.02 -18.23
N MET A 393 -14.84 -8.23 -17.88
CA MET A 393 -13.48 -8.48 -17.39
C MET A 393 -12.42 -8.27 -18.49
N GLU A 394 -12.69 -8.66 -19.73
CA GLU A 394 -11.82 -8.43 -20.89
C GLU A 394 -11.60 -6.93 -21.15
N LYS A 395 -12.66 -6.12 -21.11
CA LYS A 395 -12.57 -4.66 -21.23
C LYS A 395 -11.73 -4.05 -20.10
N ALA A 396 -11.86 -4.56 -18.87
CA ALA A 396 -11.06 -4.11 -17.74
C ALA A 396 -9.57 -4.48 -17.89
N ILE A 397 -9.27 -5.71 -18.33
CA ILE A 397 -7.89 -6.16 -18.61
C ILE A 397 -7.26 -5.32 -19.72
N ALA A 398 -7.99 -5.10 -20.82
CA ALA A 398 -7.52 -4.30 -21.96
C ALA A 398 -7.19 -2.85 -21.56
N THR A 399 -8.00 -2.27 -20.68
CA THR A 399 -7.78 -0.91 -20.15
C THR A 399 -6.53 -0.86 -19.28
N VAL A 400 -6.30 -1.87 -18.43
CA VAL A 400 -5.16 -1.90 -17.50
C VAL A 400 -3.84 -2.20 -18.21
N LEU A 401 -3.88 -2.99 -19.27
CA LEU A 401 -2.72 -3.33 -20.10
C LEU A 401 -2.51 -2.36 -21.28
N ASN A 402 -3.28 -1.27 -21.36
CA ASN A 402 -3.20 -0.25 -22.40
C ASN A 402 -3.28 -0.80 -23.84
N PHE A 403 -4.19 -1.74 -24.10
CA PHE A 403 -4.44 -2.22 -25.45
C PHE A 403 -5.02 -1.09 -26.30
N THR A 404 -4.49 -0.95 -27.52
CA THR A 404 -5.05 -0.03 -28.51
C THR A 404 -6.39 -0.56 -29.03
N PRO A 405 -7.30 0.33 -29.47
CA PRO A 405 -8.59 -0.10 -30.03
C PRO A 405 -8.45 -1.09 -31.20
N ALA A 406 -7.37 -0.99 -31.99
CA ALA A 406 -7.07 -1.92 -33.08
C ALA A 406 -6.72 -3.34 -32.56
N GLU A 407 -5.98 -3.44 -31.45
CA GLU A 407 -5.64 -4.72 -30.83
C GLU A 407 -6.86 -5.39 -30.19
N ILE A 408 -7.75 -4.60 -29.56
CA ILE A 408 -9.00 -5.10 -28.99
C ILE A 408 -9.88 -5.71 -30.09
N ILE A 409 -10.04 -5.01 -31.22
CA ILE A 409 -10.81 -5.51 -32.38
C ILE A 409 -10.19 -6.80 -32.94
N ALA A 410 -8.86 -6.87 -33.07
CA ALA A 410 -8.18 -8.06 -33.56
C ALA A 410 -8.40 -9.30 -32.65
N ILE A 411 -8.46 -9.10 -31.34
CA ILE A 411 -8.70 -10.16 -30.34
C ILE A 411 -10.16 -10.60 -30.37
N GLN A 412 -11.09 -9.65 -30.46
CA GLN A 412 -12.52 -9.94 -30.51
C GLN A 412 -12.92 -10.71 -31.77
N VAL A 413 -12.31 -10.39 -32.92
CA VAL A 413 -12.51 -11.13 -34.18
C VAL A 413 -11.97 -12.56 -34.10
N ARG A 414 -10.85 -12.79 -33.40
CA ARG A 414 -10.32 -14.15 -33.16
C ARG A 414 -11.16 -14.94 -32.16
N GLY A 415 -11.64 -14.31 -31.08
CA GLY A 415 -12.50 -14.94 -30.08
C GLY A 415 -13.81 -15.48 -30.67
N ILE A 416 -14.44 -14.68 -31.54
CA ILE A 416 -15.66 -15.05 -32.29
C ILE A 416 -15.40 -16.22 -33.26
N LEU A 417 -14.23 -16.28 -33.90
CA LEU A 417 -13.85 -17.40 -34.79
C LEU A 417 -13.60 -18.71 -34.02
N THR A 418 -13.04 -18.65 -32.82
CA THR A 418 -12.92 -19.84 -31.95
C THR A 418 -14.27 -20.32 -31.39
N PHE A 419 -15.19 -19.41 -31.05
CA PHE A 419 -16.52 -19.79 -30.53
C PHE A 419 -17.43 -20.36 -31.63
N CYS A 420 -17.32 -19.87 -32.87
CA CYS A 420 -17.97 -20.50 -34.02
C CYS A 420 -17.39 -21.88 -34.34
N ALA A 421 -16.09 -22.11 -34.13
CA ALA A 421 -15.48 -23.41 -34.39
C ALA A 421 -15.90 -24.48 -33.35
N THR A 422 -16.02 -24.13 -32.06
CA THR A 422 -16.47 -25.07 -31.02
C THR A 422 -17.98 -25.29 -31.01
N SER A 423 -18.78 -24.31 -31.44
CA SER A 423 -20.24 -24.46 -31.57
C SER A 423 -20.65 -25.31 -32.78
N PHE A 424 -19.82 -25.40 -33.83
CA PHE A 424 -20.08 -26.25 -34.99
C PHE A 424 -19.69 -27.72 -34.78
N SER A 425 -18.80 -28.03 -33.84
CA SER A 425 -18.41 -29.41 -33.51
C SER A 425 -19.45 -30.17 -32.66
N HIS A 426 -20.52 -29.53 -32.19
CA HIS A 426 -21.58 -30.18 -31.40
C HIS A 426 -22.90 -30.39 -32.17
N LEU A 427 -22.90 -30.18 -33.49
CA LEU A 427 -24.05 -30.41 -34.38
C LEU A 427 -23.75 -31.40 -35.52
N SER A 428 -22.72 -32.23 -35.38
CA SER A 428 -22.39 -33.28 -36.36
C SER A 428 -22.22 -34.69 -35.78
N ASP A 429 -22.57 -34.89 -34.51
CA ASP A 429 -22.72 -36.23 -33.92
C ASP A 429 -24.02 -36.26 -33.08
N HIS A 430 -25.16 -36.28 -33.77
CA HIS A 430 -26.34 -37.11 -33.44
C HIS A 430 -27.44 -37.01 -34.49
#